data_AF-A0A7L3MMI4-F1
#
_entry.id   AF-A0A7L3MMI4-F1
#
_cell.length_a   1.000
_cell.length_b   1.000
_cell.length_c   1.000
_cell.angle_alpha   90.00
_cell.angle_beta   90.00
_cell.angle_gamma   90.00
#
_symmetry.space_group_name_H-M   'P 1'
#
loop_
_entity.id
_entity.type
_entity.pdbx_description
1 polymer ?
#
loop_
_entity_poly.entity_id
_entity_poly.type
_entity_poly.pdbx_seq_one_letter_code
_entity_poly.pdbx_strand_id
1 'polypeptide(L)'
;EYVNVREPAMDMRSITDRAAQTLLWTELVRGETPSHPPHLWGHPPSQILHKPSSSLTGLAMTLSYLFREPATINYPFEKGPLSPRFRGEHALRRYPSGEERCIACKLCEAVCPAQAITIEAEPRADGSRRTTRYDIDMTKCIY
;
A
#
# COMPACT_ATOMS: atom_id res chain seq x y z
N GLU A 1 11.56 -7.76 -21.33
CA GLU A 1 12.37 -8.91 -20.87
C GLU A 1 11.43 -10.01 -20.43
N TYR A 2 11.60 -11.25 -20.91
CA TYR A 2 10.71 -12.36 -20.55
C TYR A 2 11.16 -13.00 -19.23
N VAL A 3 10.52 -12.62 -18.13
CA VAL A 3 10.78 -13.19 -16.82
C VAL A 3 10.24 -14.62 -16.77
N ASN A 4 11.03 -15.57 -16.28
CA ASN A 4 10.70 -17.00 -16.11
C ASN A 4 10.44 -17.84 -17.37
N VAL A 5 10.81 -17.39 -18.57
CA VAL A 5 10.81 -18.27 -19.77
C VAL A 5 12.11 -19.09 -19.78
N ARG A 6 12.13 -20.15 -18.96
CA ARG A 6 13.19 -21.17 -18.93
C ARG A 6 12.55 -22.55 -18.98
N GLU A 7 12.89 -23.32 -20.00
CA GLU A 7 12.41 -24.70 -20.11
C GLU A 7 13.17 -25.62 -19.13
N PRO A 8 12.46 -26.51 -18.40
CA PRO A 8 13.10 -27.44 -17.49
C PRO A 8 13.87 -28.53 -18.25
N ALA A 9 15.16 -28.69 -17.94
CA ALA A 9 15.99 -29.78 -18.46
C ALA A 9 15.37 -31.17 -18.18
N MET A 10 15.55 -32.14 -19.08
CA MET A 10 14.93 -33.47 -19.02
C MET A 10 15.95 -34.61 -18.83
N ASP A 11 17.13 -34.30 -18.32
CA ASP A 11 18.12 -35.30 -17.93
C ASP A 11 17.71 -36.04 -16.65
N MET A 12 18.10 -37.30 -16.52
CA MET A 12 17.71 -38.15 -15.39
C MET A 12 18.10 -37.55 -14.02
N ARG A 13 19.21 -36.78 -13.95
CA ARG A 13 19.65 -36.14 -12.70
C ARG A 13 18.72 -35.00 -12.31
N SER A 14 18.45 -34.04 -13.20
CA SER A 14 17.53 -32.94 -12.87
C SER A 14 16.08 -33.40 -12.65
N ILE A 15 15.65 -34.51 -13.27
CA ILE A 15 14.38 -35.17 -12.96
C ILE A 15 14.40 -35.72 -11.52
N THR A 16 15.45 -36.45 -11.12
CA THR A 16 15.56 -36.94 -9.74
C THR A 16 15.69 -35.81 -8.71
N ASP A 17 16.38 -34.72 -9.05
CA ASP A 17 16.51 -33.55 -8.17
C ASP A 17 15.16 -32.86 -8.00
N ARG A 18 14.36 -32.66 -9.06
CA ARG A 18 12.98 -32.12 -8.94
C ARG A 18 12.02 -33.05 -8.21
N ALA A 19 12.17 -34.37 -8.38
CA ALA A 19 11.38 -35.34 -7.63
C ALA A 19 11.73 -35.29 -6.13
N ALA A 20 13.02 -35.26 -5.77
CA ALA A 20 13.48 -35.08 -4.40
C ALA A 20 13.01 -33.73 -3.82
N GLN A 21 13.08 -32.67 -4.62
CA GLN A 21 12.63 -31.32 -4.27
C GLN A 21 11.13 -31.26 -3.95
N THR A 22 10.31 -32.03 -4.66
CA THR A 22 8.86 -32.16 -4.43
C THR A 22 8.54 -33.07 -3.24
N LEU A 23 9.21 -34.22 -3.11
CA LEU A 23 8.88 -35.25 -2.11
C LEU A 23 9.49 -35.00 -0.73
N LEU A 24 10.73 -34.51 -0.69
CA LEU A 24 11.47 -34.26 0.56
C LEU A 24 11.36 -32.81 1.04
N TRP A 25 10.60 -31.97 0.31
CA TRP A 25 10.55 -30.53 0.50
C TRP A 25 11.97 -29.95 0.56
N THR A 26 12.57 -29.78 -0.63
CA THR A 26 13.87 -29.09 -0.74
C THR A 26 13.80 -27.70 -1.37
N GLU A 27 12.62 -27.10 -1.62
CA GLU A 27 12.51 -25.66 -1.99
C GLU A 27 12.37 -24.71 -0.81
N LEU A 28 11.31 -24.79 -0.01
CA LEU A 28 11.59 -24.99 1.41
C LEU A 28 11.99 -26.47 1.43
N VAL A 29 13.22 -26.89 1.77
CA VAL A 29 14.23 -26.22 2.59
C VAL A 29 15.38 -25.47 1.85
N ARG A 30 15.89 -25.93 0.68
CA ARG A 30 17.12 -25.42 -0.01
C ARG A 30 16.95 -24.29 -1.02
N GLY A 31 15.85 -24.21 -1.76
CA GLY A 31 15.49 -23.11 -2.67
C GLY A 31 16.62 -22.66 -3.58
N GLU A 32 17.24 -23.65 -4.20
CA GLU A 32 18.25 -23.45 -5.23
C GLU A 32 17.50 -23.30 -6.55
N THR A 33 17.10 -22.08 -6.92
CA THR A 33 16.62 -21.84 -8.28
C THR A 33 17.75 -22.20 -9.26
N PRO A 34 17.59 -23.23 -10.12
CA PRO A 34 18.67 -23.67 -10.98
C PRO A 34 18.89 -22.59 -12.05
N SER A 35 19.95 -21.79 -11.89
CA SER A 35 20.14 -20.58 -12.69
C SER A 35 21.37 -20.62 -13.59
N HIS A 36 22.17 -21.69 -13.58
CA HIS A 36 23.36 -21.84 -14.43
C HIS A 36 23.37 -23.18 -15.20
N PRO A 37 23.58 -23.16 -16.53
CA PRO A 37 23.75 -24.37 -17.34
C PRO A 37 25.15 -24.97 -17.15
N PRO A 38 25.31 -26.31 -17.22
CA PRO A 38 26.54 -26.99 -16.80
C PRO A 38 27.59 -27.14 -17.92
N HIS A 39 27.97 -26.04 -18.60
CA HIS A 39 29.06 -26.08 -19.58
C HIS A 39 29.99 -24.86 -19.50
N LEU A 40 31.30 -25.17 -19.57
CA LEU A 40 32.48 -24.31 -19.48
C LEU A 40 32.92 -23.95 -18.05
N TRP A 41 34.25 -24.03 -17.85
CA TRP A 41 35.05 -23.81 -16.63
C TRP A 41 35.04 -24.96 -15.61
N GLY A 42 36.16 -25.69 -15.59
CA GLY A 42 36.49 -26.61 -14.50
C GLY A 42 36.89 -25.80 -13.26
N HIS A 43 36.08 -25.88 -12.21
CA HIS A 43 36.39 -25.31 -10.91
C HIS A 43 37.15 -26.31 -10.04
N PRO A 44 38.15 -25.88 -9.24
CA PRO A 44 38.86 -26.76 -8.32
C PRO A 44 37.92 -27.28 -7.22
N PRO A 45 38.14 -28.50 -6.67
CA PRO A 45 37.20 -29.17 -5.77
C PRO A 45 37.13 -28.58 -4.34
N SER A 46 37.68 -27.38 -4.10
CA SER A 46 37.83 -26.77 -2.78
C SER A 46 36.74 -25.74 -2.41
N GLN A 47 35.73 -25.53 -3.25
CA GLN A 47 34.64 -24.56 -2.99
C GLN A 47 33.25 -25.21 -2.94
N ILE A 48 33.13 -26.35 -2.24
CA ILE A 48 31.84 -26.83 -1.71
C ILE A 48 31.54 -26.05 -0.42
N LEU A 49 31.39 -24.73 -0.52
CA LEU A 49 30.80 -23.96 0.57
C LEU A 49 29.29 -24.21 0.50
N HIS A 50 28.77 -24.99 1.46
CA HIS A 50 27.34 -25.28 1.55
C HIS A 50 26.53 -23.99 1.59
N LYS A 51 25.89 -23.64 0.47
CA LYS A 51 24.95 -22.53 0.40
C LYS A 51 23.85 -22.81 1.42
N PRO A 52 23.65 -21.93 2.43
CA PRO A 52 22.61 -22.16 3.42
C PRO A 52 21.28 -22.22 2.69
N SER A 53 20.52 -23.24 3.04
CA SER A 53 19.30 -23.61 2.37
C SER A 53 18.29 -22.45 2.46
N SER A 54 17.68 -22.02 1.35
CA SER A 54 16.81 -20.83 1.21
C SER A 54 15.83 -20.59 2.37
N SER A 55 15.31 -21.65 2.98
CA SER A 55 14.36 -21.61 4.08
C SER A 55 15.02 -21.12 5.36
N LEU A 56 16.30 -21.46 5.59
CA LEU A 56 17.14 -20.85 6.62
C LEU A 56 17.48 -19.40 6.28
N THR A 57 17.65 -19.04 5.00
CA THR A 57 17.81 -17.63 4.58
C THR A 57 16.55 -16.82 4.86
N GLY A 58 15.37 -17.36 4.57
CA GLY A 58 14.07 -16.77 4.88
C GLY A 58 13.83 -16.64 6.39
N LEU A 59 14.09 -17.70 7.16
CA LEU A 59 14.00 -17.68 8.63
C LEU A 59 15.02 -16.71 9.26
N ALA A 60 16.25 -16.63 8.73
CA ALA A 60 17.23 -15.64 9.17
C ALA A 60 16.77 -14.21 8.86
N MET A 61 16.10 -13.98 7.71
CA MET A 61 15.52 -12.69 7.37
C MET A 61 14.40 -12.32 8.34
N THR A 62 13.46 -13.23 8.67
CA THR A 62 12.41 -12.94 9.67
C THR A 62 12.99 -12.74 11.07
N LEU A 63 14.00 -13.53 11.47
CA LEU A 63 14.72 -13.34 12.73
C LEU A 63 15.42 -11.98 12.79
N SER A 64 15.91 -11.45 11.66
CA SER A 64 16.49 -10.09 11.61
C SER A 64 15.47 -8.98 11.94
N TYR A 65 14.16 -9.20 11.72
CA TYR A 65 13.12 -8.24 12.10
C TYR A 65 12.83 -8.24 13.60
N LEU A 66 13.11 -9.34 14.33
CA LEU A 66 12.94 -9.40 15.78
C LEU A 66 13.86 -8.41 16.53
N PHE A 67 15.02 -8.11 15.93
CA PHE A 67 16.01 -7.17 16.47
C PHE A 67 15.89 -5.74 15.90
N ARG A 68 14.83 -5.45 15.13
CA ARG A 68 14.51 -4.08 14.68
C ARG A 68 13.51 -3.42 15.63
N GLU A 69 13.65 -2.12 15.83
CA GLU A 69 12.68 -1.32 16.56
C GLU A 69 11.32 -1.30 15.80
N PRO A 70 10.18 -1.47 16.50
CA PRO A 70 8.87 -1.49 15.86
C PRO A 70 8.47 -0.10 15.36
N ALA A 71 7.95 -0.01 14.12
CA ALA A 71 7.47 1.23 13.52
C ALA A 71 6.09 1.71 14.05
N THR A 72 5.73 1.33 15.28
CA THR A 72 4.43 1.61 15.90
C THR A 72 4.44 2.94 16.67
N ILE A 73 3.55 3.86 16.33
CA ILE A 73 3.31 5.09 17.10
C ILE A 73 2.37 4.83 18.29
N ASN A 74 2.56 5.53 19.40
CA ASN A 74 1.70 5.39 20.59
C ASN A 74 0.42 6.23 20.49
N TYR A 75 -0.51 5.83 19.63
CA TYR A 75 -1.82 6.47 19.53
C TYR A 75 -2.65 6.20 20.81
N PRO A 76 -3.29 7.21 21.44
CA PRO A 76 -3.58 8.57 20.94
C PRO A 76 -2.60 9.67 21.35
N PHE A 77 -1.56 9.36 22.13
CA PHE A 77 -0.59 10.32 22.67
C PHE A 77 0.34 10.87 21.59
N GLU A 78 0.74 10.00 20.66
CA GLU A 78 1.51 10.31 19.45
C GLU A 78 0.59 10.15 18.23
N LYS A 79 0.65 11.13 17.32
CA LYS A 79 -0.14 11.14 16.09
C LYS A 79 0.79 11.09 14.88
N GLY A 80 0.38 10.32 13.86
CA GLY A 80 1.12 10.25 12.60
C GLY A 80 1.21 11.61 11.91
N PRO A 81 2.28 11.88 11.12
CA PRO A 81 2.45 13.15 10.45
C PRO A 81 1.39 13.33 9.34
N LEU A 82 0.55 14.37 9.47
CA LEU A 82 -0.43 14.74 8.44
C LEU A 82 0.11 15.85 7.54
N SER A 83 -0.08 15.70 6.22
CA SER A 83 0.24 16.77 5.27
C SER A 83 -0.79 17.91 5.35
N PRO A 84 -0.43 19.16 5.01
CA PRO A 84 -1.39 20.28 4.91
C PRO A 84 -2.50 20.11 3.85
N ARG A 85 -2.42 19.07 3.02
CA ARG A 85 -3.43 18.70 2.00
C ARG A 85 -4.36 17.56 2.46
N PHE A 86 -4.25 17.11 3.70
CA PHE A 86 -5.16 16.12 4.27
C PHE A 86 -6.61 16.60 4.18
N ARG A 87 -7.50 15.70 3.76
CA ARG A 87 -8.95 15.93 3.73
C ARG A 87 -9.57 15.23 4.93
N GLY A 88 -10.40 15.96 5.65
CA GLY A 88 -11.15 15.47 6.82
C GLY A 88 -12.46 16.24 6.91
N GLU A 89 -12.89 16.57 8.12
CA GLU A 89 -14.18 17.22 8.38
C GLU A 89 -14.37 18.53 7.60
N HIS A 90 -15.57 18.69 7.04
CA HIS A 90 -15.98 19.85 6.24
C HIS A 90 -16.40 21.01 7.15
N ALA A 91 -15.88 22.22 6.92
CA ALA A 91 -16.19 23.40 7.74
C ALA A 91 -16.41 24.66 6.89
N LEU A 92 -17.50 25.39 7.17
CA LEU A 92 -17.79 26.69 6.57
C LEU A 92 -16.85 27.77 7.12
N ARG A 93 -16.12 28.45 6.23
CA ARG A 93 -15.17 29.51 6.61
C ARG A 93 -15.80 30.89 6.51
N ARG A 94 -15.35 31.79 7.38
CA ARG A 94 -15.73 33.21 7.43
C ARG A 94 -14.68 34.10 6.78
N TYR A 95 -15.07 35.30 6.37
CA TYR A 95 -14.16 36.40 6.03
C TYR A 95 -13.49 36.95 7.30
N PRO A 96 -12.40 37.71 7.20
CA PRO A 96 -11.79 38.39 8.34
C PRO A 96 -12.73 39.35 9.08
N SER A 97 -13.78 39.85 8.40
CA SER A 97 -14.88 40.64 8.97
C SER A 97 -15.87 39.83 9.84
N GLY A 98 -15.73 38.50 9.92
CA GLY A 98 -16.66 37.62 10.64
C GLY A 98 -17.87 37.14 9.82
N GLU A 99 -18.14 37.75 8.67
CA GLU A 99 -19.23 37.34 7.77
C GLU A 99 -18.92 35.99 7.10
N GLU A 100 -19.94 35.20 6.77
CA GLU A 100 -19.75 33.91 6.09
C GLU A 100 -19.33 34.07 4.62
N ARG A 101 -18.47 33.15 4.12
CA ARG A 101 -18.04 33.15 2.71
C ARG A 101 -19.07 32.52 1.76
N CYS A 102 -20.09 31.84 2.28
CA CYS A 102 -21.11 31.21 1.46
C CYS A 102 -22.06 32.27 0.87
N ILE A 103 -22.13 32.35 -0.45
CA ILE A 103 -23.04 33.23 -1.21
C ILE A 103 -24.21 32.45 -1.85
N ALA A 104 -24.48 31.25 -1.34
CA ALA A 104 -25.53 30.33 -1.83
C ALA A 104 -25.50 30.09 -3.36
N CYS A 105 -24.29 29.91 -3.93
CA CYS A 105 -24.09 29.74 -5.37
C CYS A 105 -24.47 28.35 -5.92
N LYS A 106 -24.66 27.35 -5.05
CA LYS A 106 -25.00 25.95 -5.38
C LYS A 106 -23.98 25.16 -6.22
N LEU A 107 -22.81 25.72 -6.56
CA LEU A 107 -21.75 24.97 -7.27
C LEU A 107 -21.26 23.74 -6.47
N CYS A 108 -21.18 23.84 -5.13
CA CYS A 108 -20.74 22.72 -4.28
C CYS A 108 -21.73 21.54 -4.31
N GLU A 109 -23.03 21.83 -4.37
CA GLU A 109 -24.12 20.85 -4.50
C GLU A 109 -24.03 20.15 -5.87
N ALA A 110 -23.84 20.92 -6.95
CA ALA A 110 -23.72 20.38 -8.31
C ALA A 110 -22.46 19.53 -8.57
N VAL A 111 -21.33 19.84 -7.93
CA VAL A 111 -20.07 19.10 -8.11
C VAL A 111 -19.92 17.90 -7.16
N CYS A 112 -20.80 17.75 -6.16
CA CYS A 112 -20.71 16.67 -5.18
C CYS A 112 -21.05 15.32 -5.84
N PRO A 113 -20.09 14.37 -5.97
CA PRO A 113 -20.32 13.14 -6.74
C PRO A 113 -21.32 12.18 -6.09
N ALA A 114 -21.51 12.28 -4.77
CA ALA A 114 -22.46 11.47 -4.01
C ALA A 114 -23.72 12.23 -3.57
N GLN A 115 -23.93 13.47 -4.07
CA GLN A 115 -25.08 14.33 -3.75
C GLN A 115 -25.34 14.47 -2.24
N ALA A 116 -24.27 14.57 -1.45
CA ALA A 116 -24.31 14.62 0.01
C ALA A 116 -24.69 16.00 0.58
N ILE A 117 -24.67 17.06 -0.26
CA ILE A 117 -24.87 18.45 0.16
C ILE A 117 -26.27 18.91 -0.27
N THR A 118 -27.03 19.51 0.63
CA THR A 118 -28.33 20.16 0.32
C THR A 118 -28.26 21.64 0.65
N ILE A 119 -28.63 22.51 -0.31
CA ILE A 119 -28.52 23.96 -0.15
C ILE A 119 -29.84 24.66 -0.47
N GLU A 120 -30.39 25.40 0.50
CA GLU A 120 -31.53 26.30 0.29
C GLU A 120 -31.06 27.76 0.43
N ALA A 121 -31.57 28.64 -0.42
CA ALA A 121 -30.98 29.96 -0.67
C ALA A 121 -32.05 31.05 -0.70
N GLU A 122 -31.93 32.04 0.18
CA GLU A 122 -32.87 33.16 0.30
C GLU A 122 -32.12 34.50 0.39
N PRO A 123 -32.74 35.61 -0.03
CA PRO A 123 -32.21 36.94 0.24
C PRO A 123 -32.32 37.26 1.73
N ARG A 124 -31.21 37.66 2.35
CA ARG A 124 -31.22 38.20 3.71
C ARG A 124 -31.78 39.63 3.72
N ALA A 125 -32.18 40.13 4.89
CA ALA A 125 -32.64 41.51 5.11
C ALA A 125 -31.68 42.58 4.52
N ASP A 126 -30.37 42.29 4.51
CA ASP A 126 -29.32 43.16 3.94
C ASP A 126 -29.23 43.09 2.40
N GLY A 127 -30.15 42.39 1.73
CA GLY A 127 -30.15 42.13 0.28
C GLY A 127 -29.15 41.09 -0.21
N SER A 128 -28.24 40.61 0.66
CA SER A 128 -27.24 39.59 0.31
C SER A 128 -27.88 38.20 0.15
N ARG A 129 -27.43 37.41 -0.85
CA ARG A 129 -27.85 36.01 -1.02
C ARG A 129 -27.11 35.12 -0.03
N ARG A 130 -27.84 34.48 0.89
CA ARG A 130 -27.29 33.59 1.92
C ARG A 130 -28.04 32.27 1.97
N THR A 131 -27.45 31.29 2.63
CA THR A 131 -28.07 29.96 2.79
C THR A 131 -28.93 29.93 4.03
N THR A 132 -30.21 29.59 3.89
CA THR A 132 -31.10 29.29 5.04
C THR A 132 -30.83 27.91 5.59
N ARG A 133 -30.52 26.96 4.69
CA ARG A 133 -30.16 25.60 5.02
C ARG A 133 -28.91 25.19 4.23
N TYR A 134 -27.94 24.63 4.94
CA TYR A 134 -26.70 24.09 4.38
C TYR A 134 -26.36 22.83 5.17
N ASP A 135 -26.79 21.69 4.65
CA ASP A 135 -26.58 20.39 5.29
C ASP A 135 -25.58 19.56 4.47
N ILE A 136 -24.67 18.86 5.17
CA ILE A 136 -23.77 17.86 4.58
C ILE A 136 -24.04 16.52 5.27
N ASP A 137 -24.51 15.54 4.50
CA ASP A 137 -24.68 14.17 4.97
C ASP A 137 -23.34 13.44 4.94
N MET A 138 -22.68 13.36 6.10
CA MET A 138 -21.40 12.67 6.26
C MET A 138 -21.48 11.16 6.00
N THR A 139 -22.69 10.56 5.95
CA THR A 139 -22.85 9.13 5.59
C THR A 139 -22.83 8.90 4.08
N LYS A 140 -23.14 9.94 3.29
CA LYS A 140 -23.03 9.93 1.82
C LYS A 140 -21.70 10.52 1.32
N CYS A 141 -21.04 11.33 2.13
CA CYS A 141 -19.75 11.92 1.77
C CYS A 141 -18.70 10.83 1.45
N ILE A 142 -17.91 11.03 0.38
CA ILE A 142 -16.86 10.10 -0.03
C ILE A 142 -15.51 10.31 0.71
N TYR A 143 -15.51 11.20 1.72
CA TYR A 143 -14.40 11.54 2.61
C TYR A 143 -14.91 11.81 4.02
#